data_AF-A0A3B9SQB8-F1
#
_entry.id   AF-A0A3B9SQB8-F1
#
_cell.length_a   1.000
_cell.length_b   1.000
_cell.length_c   1.000
_cell.angle_alpha   90.00
_cell.angle_beta   90.00
_cell.angle_gamma   90.00
#
_symmetry.space_group_name_H-M   'P 1'
#
loop_
_entity.id
_entity.type
_entity.pdbx_description
1 polymer ?
#
loop_
_entity_poly.entity_id
_entity_poly.type
_entity_poly.pdbx_seq_one_letter_code
_entity_poly.pdbx_strand_id
1 'polypeptide(L)' 'MKKAQKTVPVLVRLADVKSKQVEWLWKPYLPAGKVTILEGDPGAGKTWVALAILKQTANPPWKRHATGCEMCLQADR' A
#
# COMPACT_ATOMS: atom_id res chain seq x y z
N MET A 1 -22.20 -10.81 -24.59
CA MET A 1 -20.80 -11.19 -24.86
C MET A 1 -19.89 -10.08 -24.34
N LYS A 2 -19.05 -10.32 -23.31
CA LYS A 2 -18.15 -9.29 -22.77
C LYS A 2 -16.91 -9.18 -23.67
N LYS A 3 -16.59 -7.98 -24.15
CA LYS A 3 -15.38 -7.71 -24.96
C LYS A 3 -14.14 -7.82 -24.07
N ALA A 4 -13.16 -8.62 -24.49
CA ALA A 4 -11.83 -8.65 -23.86
C ALA A 4 -11.10 -7.34 -24.19
N GLN A 5 -10.78 -6.55 -23.16
CA GLN A 5 -9.97 -5.34 -23.32
C GLN A 5 -8.50 -5.76 -23.47
N LYS A 6 -7.89 -5.34 -24.57
CA LYS A 6 -6.48 -5.59 -24.87
C LYS A 6 -5.64 -4.56 -24.12
N THR A 7 -5.13 -4.91 -22.95
CA THR A 7 -4.26 -4.03 -22.17
C THR A 7 -2.88 -3.97 -22.84
N VAL A 8 -2.50 -2.80 -23.35
CA VAL A 8 -1.15 -2.55 -23.86
C VAL A 8 -0.25 -2.20 -22.66
N PRO A 9 0.93 -2.81 -22.51
CA PRO A 9 1.83 -2.48 -21.42
C PRO A 9 2.40 -1.07 -21.58
N VAL A 10 2.41 -0.30 -20.49
CA VAL A 10 3.07 1.01 -20.43
C VAL A 10 4.54 0.77 -20.05
N LEU A 11 5.47 1.19 -20.92
CA LEU A 11 6.92 1.11 -20.68
C LEU A 11 7.43 2.44 -20.14
N VAL A 12 8.11 2.40 -18.99
CA VAL A 12 8.75 3.57 -18.37
C VAL A 12 10.18 3.17 -17.98
N ARG A 13 11.16 4.04 -18.24
CA ARG A 13 12.55 3.79 -17.81
C ARG A 13 12.61 3.94 -16.30
N LEU A 14 13.25 2.99 -15.61
CA LEU A 14 13.37 3.04 -14.16
C LEU A 14 14.08 4.31 -13.67
N ALA A 15 15.00 4.86 -14.47
CA ALA A 15 15.69 6.13 -14.20
C ALA A 15 14.74 7.35 -14.12
N ASP A 16 13.58 7.30 -14.76
CA ASP A 16 12.58 8.39 -14.74
C ASP A 16 11.63 8.30 -13.53
N VAL A 17 11.69 7.20 -12.76
CA VAL A 17 10.80 6.97 -11.62
C VAL A 17 11.37 7.68 -10.39
N LYS A 18 10.66 8.73 -9.94
CA LYS A 18 11.00 9.42 -8.69
C LYS A 18 10.75 8.51 -7.48
N SER A 19 11.75 8.36 -6.62
CA SER A 19 11.59 7.70 -5.33
C SER A 19 10.58 8.45 -4.48
N LYS A 20 9.72 7.71 -3.78
CA LYS A 20 8.72 8.24 -2.86
C LYS A 20 8.97 7.65 -1.49
N GLN A 21 8.78 8.47 -0.45
CA GLN A 21 8.84 7.98 0.92
C GLN A 21 7.77 6.89 1.13
N VAL A 22 8.15 5.85 1.86
CA VAL A 22 7.24 4.77 2.21
C VAL A 22 6.39 5.25 3.39
N GLU A 23 5.08 5.29 3.18
CA GLU A 23 4.12 5.42 4.27
C GLU A 23 4.02 4.10 5.02
N TRP A 24 3.96 4.14 6.36
CA TRP A 24 4.00 2.94 7.19
C TRP A 24 2.74 2.77 8.00
N LEU A 25 2.25 1.53 8.04
CA LEU A 25 1.25 1.10 9.01
C LEU A 25 1.92 0.72 10.34
N TRP A 26 3.07 0.06 10.27
CA TRP A 26 3.88 -0.31 11.43
C TRP A 26 5.36 -0.34 11.03
N LYS A 27 6.15 0.63 11.50
CA LYS A 27 7.59 0.67 11.23
C LYS A 27 8.33 -0.40 12.07
N PRO A 28 9.30 -1.16 11.51
CA PRO A 28 9.71 -1.26 10.10
C PRO A 28 9.09 -2.47 9.35
N TYR A 29 7.97 -3.02 9.83
CA TYR A 29 7.44 -4.31 9.38
C TYR A 29 6.37 -4.24 8.30
N LEU A 30 5.48 -3.23 8.34
CA LEU A 30 4.32 -3.16 7.46
C LEU A 30 4.22 -1.80 6.74
N PRO A 31 4.58 -1.74 5.45
CA PRO A 31 4.34 -0.57 4.60
C PRO A 31 2.86 -0.45 4.19
N ALA A 32 2.37 0.78 4.11
CA ALA A 32 1.00 1.06 3.68
C ALA A 32 0.87 0.98 2.16
N GLY A 33 -0.21 0.35 1.67
CA GLY A 33 -0.53 0.28 0.24
C GLY A 33 0.44 -0.56 -0.60
N LYS A 34 1.29 -1.38 0.04
CA LYS A 34 2.23 -2.31 -0.61
C LYS A 34 1.88 -3.75 -0.25
N VAL A 35 2.29 -4.68 -1.11
CA VAL A 35 2.12 -6.12 -0.86
C VAL A 35 3.14 -6.56 0.20
N THR A 36 2.68 -7.23 1.24
CA THR A 36 3.50 -7.78 2.34
C THR A 36 3.13 -9.23 2.56
N ILE A 37 4.11 -10.09 2.82
CA ILE A 37 3.92 -11.52 3.10
C ILE A 37 4.10 -11.75 4.61
N LEU A 38 3.17 -12.48 5.23
CA LEU A 38 3.27 -12.91 6.63
C LEU A 38 3.59 -14.40 6.67
N GLU A 39 4.83 -14.72 7.04
CA GLU A 39 5.35 -16.09 7.09
C GLU A 39 5.70 -16.50 8.53
N GLY A 40 5.61 -17.80 8.81
CA GLY A 40 5.93 -18.38 10.10
C GLY A 40 5.29 -19.77 10.27
N ASP A 41 5.64 -20.47 11.34
CA ASP A 41 5.16 -21.85 11.57
C ASP A 41 3.63 -21.94 11.70
N PRO A 42 3.02 -23.08 11.31
CA PRO A 42 1.63 -23.35 11.63
C PRO A 42 1.37 -23.14 13.13
N GLY A 43 0.31 -22.40 13.47
CA GLY A 43 0.00 -22.09 14.88
C GLY A 43 0.71 -20.86 15.46
N ALA A 44 1.66 -20.22 14.77
CA ALA A 44 2.39 -19.03 15.25
C ALA A 44 1.54 -17.74 15.35
N GLY A 45 0.21 -17.81 15.28
CA GLY A 45 -0.66 -16.65 15.45
C GLY A 45 -0.72 -15.67 14.28
N LYS A 46 -0.28 -16.05 13.07
CA LYS A 46 -0.33 -15.19 11.86
C LYS A 46 -1.73 -14.58 11.61
N THR A 47 -2.78 -15.40 11.73
CA THR A 47 -4.18 -14.95 11.60
C THR A 47 -4.56 -13.95 12.68
N TRP A 48 -4.09 -14.15 13.91
CA TRP A 48 -4.37 -13.26 15.02
C TRP A 48 -3.72 -11.88 14.80
N VAL A 49 -2.46 -11.85 14.39
CA VAL A 49 -1.74 -10.60 14.05
C VAL A 49 -2.42 -9.89 12.88
N ALA A 50 -2.80 -10.62 11.83
CA ALA A 50 -3.53 -10.06 10.70
C ALA A 50 -4.85 -9.40 11.13
N LEU A 51 -5.64 -10.06 11.99
CA LEU A 51 -6.90 -9.51 12.51
C LEU A 51 -6.67 -8.29 13.41
N ALA A 52 -5.63 -8.29 14.24
CA ALA A 52 -5.28 -7.15 15.09
C ALA A 52 -4.92 -5.92 14.26
N ILE A 53 -4.16 -6.10 13.18
CA ILE A 53 -3.80 -5.03 12.23
C ILE A 53 -5.05 -4.53 11.49
N LEU A 54 -5.93 -5.43 11.05
CA LEU A 54 -7.19 -5.04 10.39
C LEU A 54 -8.08 -4.21 11.32
N LYS A 55 -8.19 -4.59 12.59
CA LYS A 55 -8.95 -3.83 13.59
C LYS A 55 -8.38 -2.42 13.78
N GLN A 56 -7.06 -2.26 13.77
CA GLN A 56 -6.43 -0.94 13.85
C GLN A 56 -6.63 -0.11 12.57
N THR A 57 -6.70 -0.77 11.41
CA THR A 57 -6.76 -0.12 10.08
C THR A 57 -8.17 -0.02 9.50
N ALA A 58 -9.20 -0.51 10.19
CA ALA A 58 -10.58 -0.47 9.71
C ALA A 58 -11.15 0.96 9.54
N ASN A 59 -10.55 1.96 10.21
CA ASN A 59 -10.90 3.37 10.02
C ASN A 59 -9.63 4.25 9.99
N PRO A 60 -8.83 4.19 8.92
CA PRO A 60 -7.59 4.95 8.86
C PRO A 60 -7.88 6.43 8.57
N PRO A 61 -7.25 7.38 9.29
CA PRO A 61 -7.39 8.81 9.00
C PRO A 61 -6.93 9.20 7.58
N TRP A 62 -6.02 8.43 6.97
CA TRP A 62 -5.52 8.70 5.61
C TRP A 62 -6.54 8.37 4.49
N LYS A 63 -7.62 7.63 4.76
CA LYS A 63 -8.75 7.45 3.81
C LYS A 63 -9.58 8.73 3.62
N ARG A 64 -9.37 9.78 4.43
CA ARG A 64 -10.17 11.02 4.37
C ARG A 64 -9.73 12.01 3.29
N HIS A 65 -8.69 11.70 2.52
CA HIS A 65 -8.15 12.57 1.46
C HIS A 65 -8.16 11.91 0.07
N ALA A 66 -9.14 11.05 -0.22
CA ALA A 66 -9.31 10.46 -1.56
C ALA A 66 -10.22 11.30 -2.47
N THR A 67 -10.07 12.63 -2.45
CA THR A 67 -10.66 13.50 -3.46
C THR A 67 -9.55 14.33 -4.09
N GLY A 68 -9.19 13.95 -5.30
CA GLY A 68 -8.49 14.83 -6.24
C GLY A 68 -6.97 14.81 -6.15
N CYS A 69 -6.39 14.93 -7.33
CA CYS A 69 -5.08 15.48 -7.63
C CYS A 69 -4.38 16.29 -6.51
N GLU A 70 -3.04 16.16 -6.47
CA GLU A 70 -2.08 16.99 -5.73
C GLU A 70 -1.84 16.66 -4.25
N MET A 71 -0.76 15.90 -4.00
CA MET A 71 0.01 16.02 -2.75
C MET A 71 1.50 15.71 -2.94
N CYS A 72 2.04 16.04 -4.11
CA CYS A 72 3.49 15.92 -4.39
C CYS A 72 4.31 17.16 -3.98
N LEU A 73 3.76 18.15 -3.25
CA LEU A 73 4.45 19.44 -3.07
C LEU A 73 4.53 20.05 -1.65
N GLN A 74 4.01 19.45 -0.56
CA GLN A 74 4.08 20.11 0.76
C GLN A 74 4.36 19.19 1.95
N ALA A 75 5.47 18.46 1.97
CA ALA A 75 5.92 17.84 3.22
C ALA A 75 7.46 17.79 3.41
N ASP A 76 8.20 18.68 2.75
CA ASP A 76 9.59 18.98 3.15
C ASP A 76 9.61 20.19 4.09
N ARG A 77 9.13 19.96 5.32
CA ARG A 77 9.64 20.65 6.52
C ARG A 77 9.56 19.75 7.73
#